data_AF-A0A1F7KAQ8-F1
#
_entry.id   AF-A0A1F7KAQ8-F1
#
_cell.length_a   1.000
_cell.length_b   1.000
_cell.length_c   1.000
_cell.angle_alpha   90.00
_cell.angle_beta   90.00
_cell.angle_gamma   90.00
#
_symmetry.space_group_name_H-M   'P 1'
#
loop_
_entity.id
_entity.type
_entity.pdbx_description
1 polymer ?
#
loop_
_entity_poly.entity_id
_entity_poly.type
_entity_poly.pdbx_seq_one_letter_code
_entity_poly.pdbx_strand_id
1 'polypeptide(L)'
;MLLSDTDIKQALKSGQIIVRPLPDFKVALSACSLDLRLNNQFQVFKPHRLLSDKPYFDTKNPAQTQLTKTITLKEAEPFILAPGEFALASTLEWLELPSNIAGRLEGRSSLGRLGIVVHSTAALIHPGIKARIVLELGNHAPIPVALYPGMRVCSVSFEQLTQPAAKPYSGKYMNQQGTVSSRIYKDN
;
A
#
# COMPACT_ATOMS: atom_id res chain seq x y z
N MET A 1 6.55 -6.46 -20.00
CA MET A 1 7.71 -5.55 -20.19
C MET A 1 7.63 -4.46 -19.14
N LEU A 2 8.74 -4.12 -18.49
CA LEU A 2 8.77 -3.07 -17.46
C LEU A 2 8.83 -1.69 -18.12
N LEU A 3 8.01 -0.74 -17.67
CA LEU A 3 7.98 0.62 -18.19
C LEU A 3 9.17 1.42 -17.67
N SER A 4 9.86 2.11 -18.58
CA SER A 4 10.92 3.07 -18.25
C SER A 4 10.37 4.38 -17.67
N ASP A 5 11.22 5.25 -17.16
CA ASP A 5 10.84 6.57 -16.65
C ASP A 5 10.12 7.42 -17.72
N THR A 6 10.56 7.36 -18.98
CA THR A 6 9.92 8.04 -20.11
C THR A 6 8.54 7.45 -20.43
N ASP A 7 8.41 6.12 -20.41
CA ASP A 7 7.14 5.44 -20.62
C ASP A 7 6.14 5.73 -19.49
N ILE A 8 6.61 5.76 -18.23
CA ILE A 8 5.79 6.13 -17.07
C ILE A 8 5.26 7.56 -17.24
N LYS A 9 6.13 8.52 -17.59
CA LYS A 9 5.72 9.91 -17.85
C LYS A 9 4.67 9.98 -18.96
N GLN A 10 4.88 9.24 -20.05
CA GLN A 10 3.97 9.22 -21.19
C GLN A 10 2.61 8.61 -20.83
N ALA A 11 2.60 7.50 -20.08
CA ALA A 11 1.38 6.85 -19.61
C ALA A 11 0.58 7.71 -18.63
N LEU A 12 1.27 8.47 -17.76
CA LEU A 12 0.63 9.45 -16.88
C LEU A 12 0.07 10.64 -17.67
N LYS A 13 0.83 11.16 -18.64
CA LYS A 13 0.43 12.30 -19.48
C LYS A 13 -0.76 11.96 -20.38
N SER A 14 -0.83 10.75 -20.93
CA SER A 14 -1.94 10.29 -21.75
C SER A 14 -3.20 9.94 -20.94
N GLY A 15 -3.08 9.85 -19.61
CA GLY A 15 -4.15 9.39 -18.72
C GLY A 15 -4.38 7.88 -18.74
N GLN A 16 -3.48 7.12 -19.36
CA GLN A 16 -3.52 5.65 -19.34
C GLN A 16 -3.30 5.14 -17.90
N ILE A 17 -2.32 5.70 -17.19
CA ILE A 17 -2.13 5.51 -15.75
C ILE A 17 -2.56 6.79 -15.06
N ILE A 18 -3.31 6.68 -13.97
CA ILE A 18 -3.73 7.84 -13.19
C ILE A 18 -3.13 7.74 -11.80
N VAL A 19 -2.39 8.78 -11.38
CA VAL A 19 -1.89 8.93 -10.01
C VAL A 19 -2.32 10.29 -9.48
N ARG A 20 -3.01 10.32 -8.33
CA ARG A 20 -3.55 11.57 -7.75
C ARG A 20 -3.35 11.64 -6.24
N PRO A 21 -2.76 12.73 -5.70
CA PRO A 21 -2.13 13.85 -6.42
C PRO A 21 -0.90 13.38 -7.21
N LEU A 22 -0.59 14.06 -8.32
CA LEU A 22 0.57 13.71 -9.14
C LEU A 22 1.86 14.01 -8.36
N PRO A 23 2.79 13.05 -8.20
CA PRO A 23 4.06 13.29 -7.53
C PRO A 23 4.98 14.22 -8.33
N ASP A 24 5.88 14.94 -7.64
CA ASP A 24 6.96 15.67 -8.31
C ASP A 24 7.98 14.68 -8.89
N PHE A 25 8.04 14.59 -10.23
CA PHE A 25 8.92 13.67 -10.93
C PHE A 25 10.41 13.91 -10.69
N LYS A 26 10.84 15.11 -10.27
CA LYS A 26 12.25 15.36 -9.92
C LYS A 26 12.70 14.53 -8.72
N VAL A 27 11.77 14.17 -7.85
CA VAL A 27 12.05 13.49 -6.57
C VAL A 27 11.50 12.08 -6.56
N ALA A 28 10.31 11.87 -7.13
CA ALA A 28 9.57 10.62 -7.03
C ALA A 28 9.85 9.64 -8.18
N LEU A 29 10.33 10.11 -9.33
CA LEU A 29 10.54 9.23 -10.48
C LEU A 29 11.99 8.73 -10.52
N SER A 30 12.13 7.42 -10.69
CA SER A 30 13.39 6.73 -10.93
C SER A 30 13.40 6.13 -12.35
N ALA A 31 14.47 5.43 -12.72
CA ALA A 31 14.65 4.85 -14.06
C ALA A 31 13.49 3.96 -14.57
N CYS A 32 12.73 3.33 -13.67
CA CYS A 32 11.63 2.43 -14.05
C CYS A 32 10.54 2.29 -12.97
N SER A 33 10.47 3.24 -12.04
CA SER A 33 9.48 3.18 -10.95
C SER A 33 9.14 4.57 -10.40
N LEU A 34 7.95 4.69 -9.82
CA LEU A 34 7.41 5.92 -9.25
C LEU A 34 7.21 5.73 -7.74
N ASP A 35 7.92 6.53 -6.95
CA ASP A 35 7.76 6.57 -5.50
C ASP A 35 6.38 7.15 -5.12
N LEU A 36 5.71 6.49 -4.18
CA LEU A 36 4.46 6.94 -3.57
C LEU A 36 4.67 7.31 -2.10
N ARG A 37 3.81 8.17 -1.58
CA ARG A 37 3.92 8.73 -0.23
C ARG A 37 3.03 8.01 0.78
N LEU A 38 3.40 8.07 2.04
CA LEU A 38 2.64 7.51 3.15
C LEU A 38 1.44 8.40 3.50
N ASN A 39 0.26 7.80 3.66
CA ASN A 39 -0.91 8.51 4.18
C ASN A 39 -0.85 8.66 5.71
N ASN A 40 -1.72 9.47 6.32
CA ASN A 40 -1.68 9.75 7.75
C ASN A 40 -2.53 8.81 8.63
N GLN A 41 -3.12 7.76 8.05
CA GLN A 41 -3.98 6.81 8.75
C GLN A 41 -3.32 5.44 8.84
N PHE A 42 -3.34 4.87 10.04
CA PHE A 42 -2.76 3.57 10.37
C PHE A 42 -3.80 2.71 11.05
N GLN A 43 -3.73 1.40 10.83
CA GLN A 43 -4.51 0.43 11.57
C GLN A 43 -3.56 -0.51 12.28
N VAL A 44 -3.62 -0.49 13.61
CA VAL A 44 -2.76 -1.28 14.49
C VAL A 44 -3.55 -2.41 15.14
N PHE A 45 -2.86 -3.50 15.43
CA PHE A 45 -3.44 -4.70 16.05
C PHE A 45 -3.39 -4.56 17.56
N LYS A 46 -4.51 -4.86 18.23
CA LYS A 46 -4.54 -4.82 19.70
C LYS A 46 -3.72 -5.99 20.25
N PRO A 47 -2.87 -5.77 21.26
CA PRO A 47 -2.19 -6.84 21.97
C PRO A 47 -3.18 -7.88 22.46
N HIS A 48 -2.82 -9.16 22.37
CA HIS A 48 -3.65 -10.30 22.81
C HIS A 48 -4.20 -10.11 24.23
N ARG A 49 -3.42 -9.52 25.14
CA ARG A 49 -3.81 -9.31 26.54
C ARG A 49 -4.98 -8.33 26.73
N LEU A 50 -5.30 -7.53 25.71
CA LEU A 50 -6.39 -6.56 25.73
C LEU A 50 -7.67 -7.07 25.02
N LEU A 51 -7.69 -8.34 24.61
CA LEU A 51 -8.83 -8.96 23.94
C LEU A 51 -9.67 -9.75 24.95
N SER A 52 -10.97 -9.47 25.04
CA SER A 52 -11.88 -10.02 26.07
C SER A 52 -12.38 -11.43 25.80
N ASP A 53 -12.63 -11.81 24.53
CA ASP A 53 -13.43 -13.01 24.23
C ASP A 53 -12.79 -13.99 23.23
N LYS A 54 -12.10 -13.50 22.19
CA LYS A 54 -11.48 -14.34 21.13
C LYS A 54 -10.17 -13.73 20.66
N PRO A 55 -9.01 -14.25 21.08
CA PRO A 55 -7.73 -13.63 20.77
C PRO A 55 -7.13 -14.09 19.43
N TYR A 56 -7.97 -14.28 18.41
CA TYR A 56 -7.56 -14.76 17.09
C TYR A 56 -8.42 -14.15 15.98
N PHE A 57 -7.87 -14.11 14.76
CA PHE A 57 -8.61 -13.75 13.55
C PHE A 57 -9.30 -15.00 12.96
N ASP A 58 -10.63 -15.03 12.98
CA ASP A 58 -11.44 -16.00 12.25
C ASP A 58 -11.69 -15.52 10.83
N THR A 59 -11.12 -16.16 9.82
CA THR A 59 -11.24 -15.70 8.43
C THR A 59 -12.68 -15.72 7.89
N LYS A 60 -13.61 -16.41 8.56
CA LYS A 60 -15.03 -16.45 8.18
C LYS A 60 -15.88 -15.39 8.89
N ASN A 61 -15.38 -14.79 9.96
CA ASN A 61 -16.16 -13.85 10.76
C ASN A 61 -16.00 -12.40 10.26
N PRO A 62 -17.07 -11.76 9.75
CA PRO A 62 -17.00 -10.36 9.29
C PRO A 62 -16.87 -9.34 10.44
N ALA A 63 -17.25 -9.71 11.67
CA ALA A 63 -17.40 -8.79 12.80
C ALA A 63 -16.20 -8.88 13.77
N GLN A 64 -15.00 -8.51 13.28
CA GLN A 64 -13.76 -8.54 14.07
C GLN A 64 -13.06 -7.17 14.14
N THR A 65 -13.83 -6.10 13.97
CA THR A 65 -13.34 -4.71 14.04
C THR A 65 -12.68 -4.40 15.38
N GLN A 66 -13.07 -5.08 16.45
CA GLN A 66 -12.52 -4.89 17.79
C GLN A 66 -11.04 -5.31 17.92
N LEU A 67 -10.52 -6.15 17.02
CA LEU A 67 -9.14 -6.65 17.07
C LEU A 67 -8.09 -5.61 16.63
N THR A 68 -8.55 -4.50 16.08
CA THR A 68 -7.69 -3.44 15.55
C THR A 68 -8.13 -2.07 16.06
N LYS A 69 -7.26 -1.09 15.91
CA LYS A 69 -7.56 0.32 16.20
C LYS A 69 -7.02 1.17 15.07
N THR A 70 -7.83 2.13 14.62
CA THR A 70 -7.39 3.14 13.68
C THR A 70 -6.73 4.30 14.43
N ILE A 71 -5.57 4.73 13.95
CA ILE A 71 -4.83 5.90 14.39
C ILE A 71 -4.78 6.85 13.21
N THR A 72 -5.14 8.12 13.42
CA THR A 72 -4.99 9.18 12.43
C THR A 72 -4.06 10.23 13.03
N LEU A 73 -2.93 10.45 12.37
CA LEU A 73 -1.91 11.38 12.83
C LEU A 73 -2.19 12.80 12.33
N LYS A 74 -1.81 13.78 13.13
CA LYS A 74 -1.76 15.18 12.69
C LYS A 74 -0.52 15.41 11.82
N GLU A 75 -0.47 16.56 11.17
CA GLU A 75 0.67 16.96 10.36
C GLU A 75 1.95 17.01 11.21
N ALA A 76 3.07 16.53 10.66
CA ALA A 76 4.39 16.40 11.31
C ALA A 76 4.51 15.40 12.48
N GLU A 77 3.44 14.73 12.93
CA GLU A 77 3.55 13.66 13.93
C GLU A 77 4.06 12.35 13.29
N PRO A 78 5.07 11.67 13.88
CA PRO A 78 5.49 10.36 13.40
C PRO A 78 4.60 9.24 13.92
N PHE A 79 4.41 8.22 13.09
CA PHE A 79 4.01 6.89 13.52
C PHE A 79 5.26 6.13 13.96
N ILE A 80 5.35 5.75 15.23
CA ILE A 80 6.46 4.95 15.74
C ILE A 80 6.11 3.47 15.56
N LEU A 81 6.81 2.79 14.65
CA LEU A 81 6.66 1.35 14.45
C LEU A 81 7.72 0.61 15.26
N ALA A 82 7.32 -0.05 16.35
CA ALA A 82 8.26 -0.70 17.25
C ALA A 82 8.79 -2.03 16.66
N PRO A 83 9.89 -2.59 17.20
CA PRO A 83 10.43 -3.87 16.77
C PRO A 83 9.39 -5.00 16.82
N GLY A 84 9.27 -5.75 15.71
CA GLY A 84 8.32 -6.85 15.60
C GLY A 84 6.86 -6.44 15.44
N GLU A 85 6.56 -5.14 15.40
CA GLU A 85 5.20 -4.67 15.15
C GLU A 85 4.82 -4.71 13.68
N PHE A 86 3.51 -4.82 13.47
CA PHE A 86 2.86 -4.81 12.17
C PHE A 86 1.70 -3.82 12.19
N ALA A 87 1.61 -2.99 11.15
CA ALA A 87 0.52 -2.02 10.98
C ALA A 87 0.09 -1.94 9.52
N LEU A 88 -1.20 -1.75 9.29
CA LEU A 88 -1.67 -1.38 7.96
C LEU A 88 -1.59 0.14 7.80
N ALA A 89 -1.17 0.58 6.63
CA ALA A 89 -1.26 1.97 6.19
C ALA A 89 -1.79 2.02 4.76
N SER A 90 -1.76 3.20 4.13
CA SER A 90 -1.98 3.31 2.70
C SER A 90 -1.01 4.29 2.06
N THR A 91 -0.88 4.22 0.75
CA THR A 91 -0.36 5.32 -0.04
C THR A 91 -1.24 6.55 0.13
N LEU A 92 -0.66 7.74 0.04
CA LEU A 92 -1.37 9.01 -0.05
C LEU A 92 -2.05 9.12 -1.41
N GLU A 93 -1.33 8.70 -2.45
CA GLU A 93 -1.81 8.70 -3.82
C GLU A 93 -2.88 7.64 -4.07
N TRP A 94 -3.88 8.07 -4.82
CA TRP A 94 -4.80 7.23 -5.57
C TRP A 94 -4.15 6.76 -6.87
N LEU A 95 -4.28 5.47 -7.19
CA LEU A 95 -3.77 4.85 -8.41
C LEU A 95 -4.92 4.22 -9.21
N GLU A 96 -4.98 4.50 -10.52
CA GLU A 96 -5.80 3.74 -11.48
C GLU A 96 -4.92 3.13 -12.56
N LEU A 97 -5.16 1.85 -12.84
CA LEU A 97 -4.49 1.13 -13.92
C LEU A 97 -5.50 0.69 -14.99
N PRO A 98 -5.10 0.68 -16.27
CA PRO A 98 -5.91 0.10 -17.35
C PRO A 98 -5.90 -1.43 -17.25
N SER A 99 -6.69 -2.11 -18.09
CA SER A 99 -6.73 -3.58 -18.14
C SER A 99 -5.46 -4.23 -18.68
N ASN A 100 -4.56 -3.46 -19.30
CA ASN A 100 -3.35 -3.96 -19.94
C ASN A 100 -2.04 -3.61 -19.21
N ILE A 101 -2.11 -3.01 -18.01
CA ILE A 101 -0.93 -2.72 -17.18
C ILE A 101 -1.16 -3.26 -15.77
N ALA A 102 -0.18 -3.98 -15.24
CA ALA A 102 -0.08 -4.29 -13.81
C ALA A 102 0.95 -3.36 -13.14
N GLY A 103 0.78 -3.13 -11.85
CA GLY A 103 1.81 -2.50 -11.02
C GLY A 103 2.45 -3.52 -10.10
N ARG A 104 3.68 -3.26 -9.67
CA ARG A 104 4.34 -4.01 -8.59
C ARG A 104 4.77 -3.03 -7.52
N LEU A 105 4.26 -3.24 -6.32
CA LEU A 105 4.63 -2.50 -5.13
C LEU A 105 5.99 -2.99 -4.65
N GLU A 106 6.93 -2.06 -4.47
CA GLU A 106 8.28 -2.33 -4.01
C GLU A 106 8.59 -1.51 -2.75
N GLY A 107 9.39 -2.08 -1.86
CA GLY A 107 10.01 -1.32 -0.79
C GLY A 107 11.07 -0.35 -1.33
N ARG A 108 11.31 0.76 -0.63
CA ARG A 108 12.47 1.61 -0.92
C ARG A 108 13.70 1.02 -0.26
N SER A 109 14.81 0.90 -0.98
CA SER A 109 16.06 0.33 -0.43
C SER A 109 16.49 1.03 0.87
N SER A 110 16.33 2.35 0.96
CA SER A 110 16.62 3.11 2.18
C SER A 110 15.80 2.68 3.40
N LEU A 111 14.52 2.32 3.21
CA LEU A 111 13.67 1.80 4.30
C LEU A 111 13.96 0.34 4.61
N GLY A 112 14.24 -0.47 3.58
CA GLY A 112 14.67 -1.86 3.78
C GLY A 112 15.95 -1.96 4.61
N ARG A 113 16.90 -1.04 4.45
CA ARG A 113 18.11 -0.93 5.27
C ARG A 113 17.85 -0.56 6.73
N LEU A 114 16.65 -0.06 7.06
CA LEU A 114 16.18 0.17 8.42
C LEU A 114 15.32 -0.99 8.95
N GLY A 115 15.23 -2.10 8.21
CA GLY A 115 14.41 -3.26 8.57
C GLY A 115 12.92 -3.10 8.28
N ILE A 116 12.52 -2.06 7.53
CA ILE A 116 11.11 -1.79 7.22
C ILE A 116 10.68 -2.49 5.94
N VAL A 117 9.66 -3.33 6.05
CA VAL A 117 8.94 -3.93 4.92
C VAL A 117 7.64 -3.16 4.67
N VAL A 118 7.21 -3.08 3.41
CA VAL A 118 6.00 -2.31 3.01
C VAL A 118 4.87 -3.18 2.47
N HIS A 119 5.18 -4.44 2.16
CA HIS A 119 4.25 -5.51 1.87
C HIS A 119 4.85 -6.82 2.38
N SER A 120 4.02 -7.78 2.80
CA SER A 120 4.47 -9.11 3.24
C SER A 120 4.29 -10.15 2.15
N THR A 121 3.18 -10.11 1.40
CA THR A 121 2.85 -11.19 0.45
C THR A 121 2.25 -10.72 -0.88
N ALA A 122 1.54 -9.59 -0.89
CA ALA A 122 0.77 -9.14 -2.04
C ALA A 122 1.37 -7.88 -2.71
N ALA A 123 2.47 -8.06 -3.43
CA ALA A 123 3.12 -6.97 -4.17
C ALA A 123 2.39 -6.59 -5.48
N LEU A 124 1.55 -7.48 -6.01
CA LEU A 124 0.89 -7.28 -7.31
C LEU A 124 -0.28 -6.29 -7.19
N ILE A 125 -0.21 -5.22 -7.96
CA ILE A 125 -1.31 -4.28 -8.19
C ILE A 125 -1.99 -4.71 -9.50
N HIS A 126 -3.21 -5.22 -9.38
CA HIS A 126 -3.92 -5.81 -10.51
C HIS A 126 -4.31 -4.79 -11.60
N PRO A 127 -4.30 -5.19 -12.89
CA PRO A 127 -4.87 -4.37 -13.97
C PRO A 127 -6.34 -4.04 -13.71
N GLY A 128 -6.75 -2.80 -14.00
CA GLY A 128 -8.10 -2.31 -13.74
C GLY A 128 -8.36 -1.79 -12.32
N ILE A 129 -7.39 -1.87 -11.41
CA ILE A 129 -7.54 -1.33 -10.04
C ILE A 129 -7.83 0.18 -10.09
N LYS A 130 -8.61 0.65 -9.11
CA LYS A 130 -8.78 2.07 -8.77
C LYS A 130 -8.81 2.20 -7.26
N ALA A 131 -7.72 2.64 -6.64
CA ALA A 131 -7.58 2.59 -5.20
C ALA A 131 -6.39 3.42 -4.68
N ARG A 132 -6.44 3.80 -3.40
CA ARG A 132 -5.19 3.96 -2.62
C ARG A 132 -4.64 2.58 -2.28
N ILE A 133 -3.33 2.37 -2.40
CA ILE A 133 -2.72 1.05 -2.16
C ILE A 133 -2.49 0.88 -0.67
N VAL A 134 -3.04 -0.19 -0.09
CA VAL A 134 -2.80 -0.53 1.32
C VAL A 134 -1.38 -1.12 1.45
N LEU A 135 -0.69 -0.70 2.50
CA LEU A 135 0.66 -1.12 2.84
C LEU A 135 0.61 -2.00 4.09
N GLU A 136 1.42 -3.05 4.10
CA GLU A 136 1.58 -3.98 5.22
C GLU A 136 2.94 -3.66 5.87
N LEU A 137 2.97 -2.65 6.72
CA LEU A 137 4.20 -2.13 7.31
C LEU A 137 4.65 -3.06 8.44
N GLY A 138 5.87 -3.56 8.35
CA GLY A 138 6.51 -4.37 9.39
C GLY A 138 7.90 -3.85 9.74
N ASN A 139 8.27 -3.91 11.01
CA ASN A 139 9.62 -3.58 11.47
C ASN A 139 10.37 -4.83 11.94
N HIS A 140 11.35 -5.25 11.14
CA HIS A 140 12.24 -6.37 11.45
C HIS A 140 13.54 -5.93 12.13
N ALA A 141 13.76 -4.63 12.34
CA ALA A 141 14.91 -4.14 13.09
C ALA A 141 14.67 -4.24 14.61
N PRO A 142 15.73 -4.32 15.43
CA PRO A 142 15.62 -4.36 16.88
C PRO A 142 15.39 -2.98 17.52
N ILE A 143 15.16 -1.93 16.73
CA ILE A 143 14.97 -0.55 17.20
C ILE A 143 13.69 0.04 16.54
N PRO A 144 12.89 0.86 17.26
CA PRO A 144 11.75 1.55 16.67
C PRO A 144 12.13 2.46 15.50
N VAL A 145 11.27 2.56 14.50
CA VAL A 145 11.44 3.46 13.36
C VAL A 145 10.29 4.45 13.29
N ALA A 146 10.61 5.74 13.19
CA ALA A 146 9.65 6.81 13.02
C ALA A 146 9.27 6.96 11.53
N LEU A 147 7.99 6.82 11.21
CA LEU A 147 7.43 6.98 9.86
C LEU A 147 6.54 8.21 9.81
N TYR A 148 6.82 9.12 8.89
CA TYR A 148 6.12 10.41 8.80
C TYR A 148 5.11 10.39 7.66
N PRO A 149 3.85 10.80 7.88
CA PRO A 149 2.91 11.06 6.80
C PRO A 149 3.53 11.98 5.73
N GLY A 150 3.29 11.69 4.46
CA GLY A 150 3.86 12.42 3.33
C GLY A 150 5.28 11.99 2.92
N MET A 151 5.99 11.17 3.71
CA MET A 151 7.28 10.62 3.27
C MET A 151 7.10 9.64 2.12
N ARG A 152 8.08 9.54 1.22
CA ARG A 152 8.13 8.48 0.20
C ARG A 152 8.33 7.13 0.90
N VAL A 153 7.37 6.21 0.79
CA VAL A 153 7.35 4.96 1.57
C VAL A 153 7.58 3.72 0.71
N CYS A 154 7.06 3.73 -0.51
CA CYS A 154 7.19 2.62 -1.45
C CYS A 154 7.45 3.16 -2.84
N SER A 155 7.81 2.27 -3.75
CA SER A 155 7.84 2.56 -5.18
C SER A 155 6.89 1.63 -5.92
N VAL A 156 6.39 2.06 -7.06
CA VAL A 156 5.61 1.23 -7.98
C VAL A 156 6.32 1.15 -9.32
N SER A 157 6.65 -0.06 -9.74
CA SER A 157 7.05 -0.34 -11.11
C SER A 157 5.82 -0.79 -11.91
N PHE A 158 5.78 -0.50 -13.21
CA PHE A 158 4.63 -0.82 -14.05
C PHE A 158 5.03 -1.79 -15.14
N GLU A 159 4.18 -2.79 -15.40
CA GLU A 159 4.44 -3.86 -16.36
C GLU A 159 3.29 -3.98 -17.37
N GLN A 160 3.65 -3.88 -18.64
CA GLN A 160 2.75 -4.14 -19.75
C GLN A 160 2.44 -5.64 -19.83
N LEU A 161 1.15 -5.99 -19.81
CA LEU A 161 0.67 -7.36 -20.03
C LEU A 161 0.86 -7.75 -21.50
N THR A 162 1.01 -9.05 -21.75
CA THR A 162 1.09 -9.62 -23.11
C THR A 162 -0.17 -9.35 -23.93
N GLN A 163 -1.33 -9.31 -23.27
CA GLN A 163 -2.64 -8.91 -23.81
C GLN A 163 -3.45 -8.22 -22.70
N PRO A 164 -4.41 -7.34 -23.04
CA PRO A 164 -5.34 -6.79 -22.04
C PRO A 164 -6.05 -7.91 -21.26
N ALA A 165 -6.17 -7.75 -19.94
CA ALA A 165 -6.85 -8.71 -19.10
C ALA A 165 -8.34 -8.81 -19.49
N ALA A 166 -8.80 -10.01 -19.86
CA ALA A 166 -10.21 -10.28 -20.12
C ALA A 166 -11.09 -10.13 -18.86
N LYS A 167 -10.47 -10.25 -17.68
CA LYS A 167 -11.10 -10.04 -16.37
C LYS A 167 -10.25 -9.05 -15.56
N PRO A 168 -10.38 -7.74 -15.80
CA PRO A 168 -9.73 -6.72 -14.96
C PRO A 168 -10.23 -6.81 -13.52
N TYR A 169 -9.52 -6.17 -12.60
CA TYR A 169 -9.87 -6.18 -11.19
C TYR A 169 -11.24 -5.55 -10.93
N SER A 170 -12.15 -6.34 -10.38
CA SER A 170 -13.47 -5.94 -9.88
C SER A 170 -13.70 -6.45 -8.45
N GLY A 171 -12.60 -6.69 -7.72
CA GLY A 171 -12.61 -7.41 -6.45
C GLY A 171 -12.90 -6.55 -5.22
N LYS A 172 -12.66 -7.17 -4.05
CA LYS A 172 -13.04 -6.69 -2.71
C LYS A 172 -12.54 -5.30 -2.37
N TYR A 173 -11.43 -4.85 -2.93
CA TYR A 173 -10.73 -3.63 -2.53
C TYR A 173 -10.84 -2.52 -3.58
N MET A 174 -11.72 -2.68 -4.57
CA MET A 174 -12.00 -1.65 -5.56
C MET A 174 -12.52 -0.38 -4.87
N ASN A 175 -12.03 0.77 -5.32
CA ASN A 175 -12.37 2.10 -4.83
C ASN A 175 -11.99 2.41 -3.37
N GLN A 176 -11.10 1.64 -2.75
CA GLN A 176 -10.70 1.91 -1.37
C GLN A 176 -9.96 3.25 -1.24
N GLN A 177 -10.36 4.03 -0.24
CA GLN A 177 -9.93 5.42 -0.06
C GLN A 177 -8.80 5.60 0.97
N GLY A 178 -8.29 4.53 1.57
CA GLY A 178 -7.30 4.65 2.63
C GLY A 178 -6.96 3.29 3.23
N THR A 179 -6.64 3.28 4.52
CA THR A 179 -6.30 2.06 5.25
C THR A 179 -7.55 1.22 5.47
N VAL A 180 -7.69 0.13 4.71
CA VAL A 180 -8.83 -0.77 4.77
C VAL A 180 -8.39 -2.13 5.32
N SER A 181 -9.15 -2.63 6.29
CA SER A 181 -8.93 -3.95 6.89
C SER A 181 -9.21 -5.08 5.92
N SER A 182 -8.66 -6.25 6.23
CA SER A 182 -8.94 -7.48 5.47
C SER A 182 -10.44 -7.74 5.32
N ARG A 183 -10.84 -8.10 4.10
CA ARG A 183 -12.19 -8.57 3.72
C ARG A 183 -12.15 -10.07 3.39
N ILE A 184 -11.25 -10.83 4.01
CA ILE A 184 -11.06 -12.27 3.76
C ILE A 184 -12.37 -13.06 3.87
N TYR A 185 -13.27 -12.68 4.79
CA TYR A 185 -14.58 -13.29 4.96
C TYR A 185 -15.49 -13.27 3.72
N LYS A 186 -15.18 -12.45 2.70
CA LYS A 186 -15.89 -12.38 1.42
C LYS A 186 -15.35 -13.35 0.34
N ASP A 187 -14.48 -14.29 0.66
CA ASP A 187 -13.99 -15.29 -0.33
C ASP A 187 -15.05 -16.34 -0.72
N ASN A 188 -16.22 -16.33 -0.06
CA ASN A 188 -17.34 -17.21 -0.35
C ASN A 188 -18.59 -16.42 -0.70
#